data_AF-A0A380CGL0-F1
#
_entry.id   AF-A0A380CGL0-F1
#
_cell.length_a   1.000
_cell.length_b   1.000
_cell.length_c   1.000
_cell.angle_alpha   90.00
_cell.angle_beta   90.00
_cell.angle_gamma   90.00
#
_symmetry.space_group_name_H-M   'P 1'
#
loop_
_entity.id
_entity.type
_entity.pdbx_description
1 polymer ?
#
loop_
_entity_poly.entity_id
_entity_poly.type
_entity_poly.pdbx_seq_one_letter_code
_entity_poly.pdbx_strand_id
1 'polypeptide(L)' 'MISLQELNQYFESQDLTVEIRIAPHMYVTNVNEFLRVSFNTCESWKKELDKCPSYLMLIKLKEALEIK' A
#
# COMPACT_ATOMS: atom_id res chain seq x y z
N MET A 1 -8.09 12.09 2.20
CA MET A 1 -7.64 10.97 1.33
C MET A 1 -6.25 11.33 0.87
N ILE A 2 -5.24 10.50 1.16
CA ILE A 2 -3.86 10.73 0.70
C ILE A 2 -3.77 10.41 -0.80
N SER A 3 -3.06 11.23 -1.57
CA SER A 3 -2.85 10.97 -3.00
C SER A 3 -1.90 9.80 -3.25
N LEU A 4 -1.90 9.24 -4.46
CA LEU A 4 -0.95 8.18 -4.84
C LEU A 4 0.51 8.66 -4.77
N GLN A 5 0.76 9.92 -5.14
CA GLN A 5 2.10 10.49 -5.08
C GLN A 5 2.62 10.58 -3.64
N GLU A 6 1.82 11.15 -2.74
CA GLU A 6 2.18 11.25 -1.31
C GLU A 6 2.35 9.86 -0.68
N LEU A 7 1.52 8.90 -1.08
CA LEU A 7 1.59 7.53 -0.59
C LEU A 7 2.85 6.80 -1.09
N ASN A 8 3.26 7.03 -2.35
CA ASN A 8 4.50 6.47 -2.88
C ASN A 8 5.72 7.06 -2.17
N GLN A 9 5.78 8.38 -2.00
CA GLN A 9 6.83 9.06 -1.24
C GLN A 9 6.92 8.57 0.20
N TYR A 10 5.77 8.31 0.83
CA TYR A 10 5.74 7.71 2.16
C TYR A 10 6.45 6.35 2.15
N PHE A 11 6.08 5.42 1.27
CA PHE A 11 6.71 4.09 1.24
C PHE A 11 8.19 4.11 0.88
N GLU A 12 8.62 5.02 0.00
CA GLU A 12 10.03 5.23 -0.34
C GLU A 12 10.86 5.70 0.87
N SER A 13 10.23 6.38 1.83
CA SER A 13 10.89 6.85 3.06
C SER A 13 10.96 5.79 4.18
N GLN A 14 10.26 4.67 4.04
CA GLN A 14 10.21 3.62 5.05
C GLN A 14 11.29 2.57 4.82
N ASP A 15 11.87 2.04 5.91
CA ASP A 15 12.66 0.81 5.85
C ASP A 15 11.71 -0.40 5.86
N LEU A 16 11.42 -0.92 4.66
CA LEU A 16 10.42 -1.95 4.43
C LEU A 16 11.03 -3.35 4.55
N THR A 17 10.46 -4.16 5.44
CA THR A 17 10.81 -5.58 5.60
C THR A 17 10.22 -6.43 4.48
N VAL A 18 10.75 -7.65 4.31
CA VAL A 18 10.27 -8.60 3.29
C VAL A 18 8.82 -9.02 3.51
N GLU A 19 8.36 -9.00 4.76
CA GLU A 19 7.00 -9.33 5.17
C GLU A 19 6.48 -8.29 6.17
N ILE A 20 5.22 -7.85 5.98
CA ILE A 20 4.51 -6.96 6.90
C ILE A 20 3.10 -7.51 7.16
N ARG A 21 2.73 -7.66 8.43
CA ARG A 21 1.38 -8.05 8.83
C ARG A 21 0.46 -6.83 8.78
N ILE A 22 -0.61 -6.90 7.98
CA ILE A 22 -1.56 -5.79 7.79
C ILE A 22 -2.94 -6.06 8.41
N ALA A 23 -3.19 -7.30 8.85
CA ALA A 23 -4.35 -7.67 9.67
C ALA A 23 -4.06 -8.97 10.44
N PRO A 24 -4.90 -9.38 11.42
CA PRO A 24 -4.66 -10.60 12.20
C PRO A 24 -4.39 -11.87 11.38
N HIS A 25 -4.96 -11.98 10.18
CA HIS A 25 -4.79 -13.14 9.29
C HIS A 25 -4.22 -12.77 7.92
N MET A 26 -3.59 -11.59 7.79
CA MET A 26 -3.17 -11.06 6.49
C MET A 26 -1.75 -10.51 6.56
N TYR A 27 -0.94 -10.95 5.61
CA TYR A 27 0.46 -10.57 5.47
C TYR A 27 0.70 -10.13 4.03
N VAL A 28 1.43 -9.03 3.87
CA VAL A 28 2.05 -8.66 2.60
C VAL A 28 3.42 -9.28 2.60
N THR A 29 3.59 -10.30 1.77
CA THR A 29 4.89 -10.93 1.48
C THR A 29 5.47 -10.32 0.21
N ASN A 30 6.79 -10.12 0.15
CA ASN A 30 7.46 -9.46 -0.96
C ASN A 30 6.91 -8.03 -1.20
N VAL A 31 7.10 -7.18 -0.19
CA VAL A 31 6.53 -5.83 -0.10
C VAL A 31 6.83 -4.98 -1.35
N ASN A 32 8.03 -5.06 -1.90
CA ASN A 32 8.40 -4.29 -3.09
C ASN A 32 7.55 -4.64 -4.32
N GLU A 33 7.33 -5.94 -4.56
CA GLU A 33 6.49 -6.38 -5.68
C GLU A 33 5.02 -6.04 -5.44
N PHE A 34 4.56 -6.16 -4.20
CA PHE A 34 3.23 -5.74 -3.80
C PHE A 34 2.99 -4.24 -4.07
N LEU A 35 3.93 -3.38 -3.67
CA LEU A 35 3.84 -1.93 -3.91
C LEU A 35 3.78 -1.64 -5.41
N ARG A 36 4.69 -2.21 -6.19
CA ARG A 36 4.75 -2.05 -7.65
C ARG A 36 3.42 -2.39 -8.32
N VAL A 37 2.87 -3.58 -8.04
CA VAL A 37 1.60 -4.04 -8.63
C VAL A 37 0.43 -3.17 -8.16
N SER A 38 0.41 -2.80 -6.89
CA SER A 38 -0.67 -2.00 -6.31
C SER A 38 -0.72 -0.60 -6.89
N PHE A 39 0.42 0.09 -7.03
CA PHE A 39 0.48 1.41 -7.65
C PHE A 39 0.07 1.36 -9.13
N ASN A 40 0.60 0.42 -9.92
CA ASN A 40 0.21 0.24 -11.33
C ASN A 40 -1.31 0.03 -11.47
N THR A 41 -1.91 -0.74 -10.55
CA THR A 41 -3.36 -0.98 -10.54
C THR A 41 -4.14 0.30 -10.22
N CYS A 42 -3.66 1.09 -9.26
CA CYS A 42 -4.28 2.36 -8.89
C CYS A 42 -4.16 3.40 -10.01
N GLU A 43 -3.03 3.49 -10.70
CA GLU A 43 -2.83 4.38 -11.84
C GLU A 43 -3.74 4.03 -13.03
N SER A 44 -3.99 2.74 -13.23
CA SER A 44 -4.89 2.24 -14.28
C SER A 44 -6.37 2.28 -13.88
N TRP A 45 -6.70 2.68 -12.65
CA TRP A 45 -8.06 2.65 -12.12
C TRP A 45 -8.89 3.81 -12.67
N LYS A 46 -10.03 3.49 -13.28
CA LYS A 46 -10.88 4.47 -13.99
C LYS A 46 -12.03 5.03 -13.14
N LYS A 47 -12.12 4.68 -11.86
CA LYS A 47 -13.17 5.12 -10.93
C LYS A 47 -12.55 5.91 -9.77
N GLU A 48 -13.34 6.26 -8.75
CA GLU A 48 -12.79 6.91 -7.56
C GLU A 48 -11.75 6.01 -6.87
N LEU A 49 -10.65 6.62 -6.44
CA LEU A 49 -9.49 5.93 -5.89
C LEU A 49 -9.81 5.20 -4.57
N ASP A 50 -10.70 5.75 -3.75
CA ASP A 50 -11.20 5.12 -2.52
C ASP A 50 -12.03 3.85 -2.75
N LYS A 51 -12.46 3.60 -3.99
CA LYS A 51 -13.11 2.35 -4.40
C LYS A 51 -12.14 1.37 -5.04
N CYS A 52 -10.86 1.72 -5.20
CA CYS A 52 -9.83 0.82 -5.73
C CYS A 52 -9.36 -0.16 -4.63
N PRO A 53 -9.52 -1.49 -4.82
CA PRO A 53 -9.06 -2.47 -3.82
C PRO A 53 -7.56 -2.35 -3.52
N SER A 54 -6.73 -2.10 -4.53
CA SER A 54 -5.29 -1.92 -4.34
C SER A 54 -4.96 -0.67 -3.52
N TYR A 55 -5.73 0.42 -3.69
CA TYR A 55 -5.56 1.61 -2.85
C TYR A 55 -5.89 1.31 -1.39
N LEU A 56 -7.02 0.64 -1.14
CA LEU A 56 -7.40 0.24 0.23
C LEU A 56 -6.34 -0.65 0.89
N MET A 57 -5.68 -1.52 0.11
CA MET A 57 -4.59 -2.36 0.60
C MET A 57 -3.32 -1.56 0.90
N LEU A 58 -2.98 -0.55 0.07
CA LEU A 58 -1.88 0.38 0.36
C LEU A 58 -2.16 1.18 1.65
N ILE A 59 -3.40 1.61 1.88
CA ILE A 59 -3.77 2.29 3.14
C ILE A 59 -3.58 1.36 4.34
N LYS A 60 -4.05 0.11 4.29
CA LYS A 60 -3.82 -0.86 5.38
C LYS A 60 -2.35 -1.12 5.65
N LEU A 61 -1.53 -1.17 4.59
CA LEU A 61 -0.08 -1.33 4.74
C LEU A 61 0.54 -0.12 5.44
N LYS A 62 0.15 1.09 5.05
CA LYS A 62 0.58 2.32 5.72
C LYS A 62 0.18 2.32 7.20
N GLU A 63 -1.09 2.01 7.51
CA GLU A 63 -1.58 1.93 8.90
C GLU A 63 -0.77 0.91 9.72
N ALA A 64 -0.47 -0.26 9.15
CA ALA A 64 0.34 -1.28 9.82
C ALA A 64 1.78 -0.82 10.12
N LEU A 65 2.36 0.02 9.26
CA LEU A 65 3.69 0.61 9.47
C LEU A 65 3.68 1.71 10.54
N GLU A 66 2.57 2.44 10.69
CA GLU A 66 2.40 3.49 11.70
C GLU A 66 2.06 2.95 13.10
N ILE A 67 1.56 1.71 13.20
CA ILE A 67 1.26 1.04 14.48
C ILE A 67 2.51 0.40 15.12
N LYS A 68 3.66 0.43 14.43
CA LYS A 68 4.95 -0.07 14.95
C LYS A 68 5.36 0.59 16.27
#